data_AF-A0A662NIV9-F1
#
_entry.id   AF-A0A662NIV9-F1
#
_cell.length_a   1.000
_cell.length_b   1.000
_cell.length_c   1.000
_cell.angle_alpha   90.00
_cell.angle_beta   90.00
_cell.angle_gamma   90.00
#
_symmetry.space_group_name_H-M   'P 1'
#
loop_
_entity.id
_entity.type
_entity.pdbx_description
1 polymer ?
#
loop_
_entity_poly.entity_id
_entity_poly.type
_entity_poly.pdbx_seq_one_letter_code
_entity_poly.pdbx_strand_id
1 'polypeptide(L)'
;MKLPKVNPLEENYLCLNKDEFAKLLRRTLETDGGGAFFKLLGKVEGVPYYATVLIDNQKILAVEMQNVKSGEALVGEPAFKVMREMIDKGPTVVDAFPLSEVDVKMSIVDNIDVYNSTPKIPLSELCPSLGGEPSSLKSAVESDRPVSKSLPLEEKESKPKPKPKPRTEFSLEVPSQLEPYFRAFGNRFVKYAKSIGIEPSKIKIVAKEVRYALGAGSGVHATIEVEGSSSSLLPPARLQENLENFAYREAAGLSEELGKRVVVSSLTLKL
;
A
#
# COMPACT_ATOMS: atom_id res chain seq x y z
N MET A 1 11.72 7.62 14.47
CA MET A 1 11.60 7.06 13.12
C MET A 1 10.87 8.06 12.23
N LYS A 2 11.22 8.10 10.95
CA LYS A 2 10.56 8.93 9.95
C LYS A 2 9.17 8.36 9.64
N LEU A 3 8.17 9.24 9.71
CA LEU A 3 6.77 8.88 9.50
C LEU A 3 6.49 8.60 8.01
N PRO A 4 5.75 7.53 7.68
CA PRO A 4 5.24 7.35 6.33
C PRO A 4 4.28 8.50 5.97
N LYS A 5 4.28 8.90 4.70
CA LYS A 5 3.37 9.93 4.16
C LYS A 5 1.99 9.33 3.85
N VAL A 6 1.36 8.76 4.87
CA VAL A 6 0.02 8.14 4.79
C VAL A 6 -0.90 8.77 5.83
N ASN A 7 -2.20 8.75 5.56
CA ASN A 7 -3.18 9.22 6.52
C ASN A 7 -3.34 8.18 7.65
N PRO A 8 -3.46 8.62 8.90
CA PRO A 8 -3.79 7.72 10.00
C PRO A 8 -5.21 7.15 9.81
N LEU A 9 -5.37 5.87 10.14
CA LEU A 9 -6.68 5.25 10.28
C LEU A 9 -7.36 5.72 11.58
N GLU A 10 -6.59 5.83 12.65
CA GLU A 10 -7.03 6.32 13.95
C GLU A 10 -5.93 7.21 14.54
N GLU A 11 -6.32 8.31 15.20
CA GLU A 11 -5.42 9.22 15.91
C GLU A 11 -5.87 9.35 17.37
N ASN A 12 -4.92 9.40 18.29
CA ASN A 12 -5.16 9.52 19.74
C ASN A 12 -6.10 8.43 20.29
N TYR A 13 -6.09 7.24 19.70
CA TYR A 13 -6.94 6.14 20.14
C TYR A 13 -6.44 5.60 21.48
N LEU A 14 -7.29 5.58 22.50
CA LEU A 14 -6.94 5.07 23.82
C LEU A 14 -7.18 3.56 23.88
N CYS A 15 -6.11 2.77 23.92
CA CYS A 15 -6.16 1.35 24.25
C CYS A 15 -6.02 1.19 25.76
N LEU A 16 -7.05 0.69 26.44
CA LEU A 16 -7.04 0.46 27.89
C LEU A 16 -6.26 -0.80 28.29
N ASN A 17 -6.11 -1.74 27.36
CA ASN A 17 -5.46 -3.02 27.58
C ASN A 17 -4.90 -3.59 26.27
N LYS A 18 -4.14 -4.68 26.40
CA LYS A 18 -3.55 -5.43 25.30
C LYS A 18 -4.56 -5.92 24.26
N ASP A 19 -5.76 -6.31 24.66
CA ASP A 19 -6.76 -6.86 23.73
C ASP A 19 -7.35 -5.76 22.82
N GLU A 20 -7.56 -4.56 23.34
CA GLU A 20 -7.95 -3.40 22.53
C GLU A 20 -6.85 -3.01 21.54
N PHE A 21 -5.58 -3.03 21.98
CA PHE A 21 -4.46 -2.83 21.08
C PHE A 21 -4.40 -3.91 19.98
N ALA A 22 -4.62 -5.19 20.34
CA ALA A 22 -4.62 -6.28 19.37
C ALA A 22 -5.75 -6.14 18.33
N LYS A 23 -6.93 -5.66 18.75
CA LYS A 23 -8.05 -5.36 17.83
C LYS A 23 -7.71 -4.22 16.89
N LEU A 24 -7.13 -3.14 17.40
CA LEU A 24 -6.67 -2.01 16.59
C LEU A 24 -5.62 -2.48 15.58
N LEU A 25 -4.60 -3.21 16.06
CA LEU A 25 -3.53 -3.78 15.23
C LEU A 25 -4.10 -4.62 14.08
N ARG A 26 -5.04 -5.54 14.37
CA ARG A 26 -5.69 -6.37 13.36
C ARG A 26 -6.42 -5.52 12.31
N ARG A 27 -7.25 -4.57 12.76
CA ARG A 27 -8.01 -3.70 11.87
C ARG A 27 -7.11 -2.86 10.95
N THR A 28 -5.99 -2.35 11.49
CA THR A 28 -5.02 -1.59 10.72
C THR A 28 -4.34 -2.45 9.66
N LEU A 29 -3.94 -3.68 10.01
CA LEU A 29 -3.32 -4.62 9.05
C LEU A 29 -4.30 -5.05 7.94
N GLU A 30 -5.58 -5.25 8.28
CA GLU A 30 -6.64 -5.64 7.33
C GLU A 30 -7.05 -4.52 6.36
N THR A 31 -6.68 -3.26 6.63
CA THR A 31 -7.11 -2.11 5.82
C THR A 31 -6.42 -2.07 4.46
N ASP A 32 -5.08 -2.06 4.44
CA ASP A 32 -4.28 -1.96 3.21
C ASP A 32 -3.47 -3.23 2.89
N GLY A 33 -3.39 -4.18 3.83
CA GLY A 33 -2.85 -5.52 3.61
C GLY A 33 -1.32 -5.62 3.42
N GLY A 34 -0.56 -4.52 3.54
CA GLY A 34 0.90 -4.55 3.45
C GLY A 34 1.61 -4.58 4.81
N GLY A 35 1.08 -3.84 5.77
CA GLY A 35 1.62 -3.71 7.12
C GLY A 35 1.02 -2.52 7.85
N ALA A 36 1.69 -2.08 8.90
CA ALA A 36 1.23 -0.96 9.70
C ALA A 36 2.40 -0.22 10.37
N PHE A 37 2.23 1.08 10.56
CA PHE A 37 3.07 1.89 11.41
C PHE A 37 2.24 2.37 12.60
N PHE A 38 2.80 2.29 13.81
CA PHE A 38 2.16 2.76 15.02
C PHE A 38 3.01 3.80 15.73
N LYS A 39 2.35 4.80 16.30
CA LYS A 39 2.89 5.63 17.35
C LYS A 39 2.18 5.28 18.64
N LEU A 40 2.92 5.08 19.70
CA LEU A 40 2.37 4.73 21.00
C LEU A 40 2.91 5.71 22.04
N LEU A 41 2.02 6.22 22.88
CA LEU A 41 2.36 7.01 24.04
C LEU A 41 1.79 6.32 25.28
N GLY A 42 2.66 5.95 26.21
CA GLY A 42 2.26 5.25 27.42
C GLY A 42 3.25 5.45 28.55
N LYS A 43 3.02 4.76 29.67
CA LYS A 43 3.90 4.82 30.84
C LYS A 43 4.31 3.41 31.25
N VAL A 44 5.59 3.25 31.57
CA VAL A 44 6.13 2.04 32.21
C VAL A 44 6.74 2.49 33.53
N GLU A 45 6.29 1.88 34.63
CA GLU A 45 6.74 2.24 35.99
C GLU A 45 6.65 3.75 36.29
N GLY A 46 5.63 4.43 35.74
CA GLY A 46 5.43 5.88 35.91
C GLY A 46 6.31 6.77 35.03
N VAL A 47 7.21 6.19 34.24
CA VAL A 47 8.03 6.90 33.25
C VAL A 47 7.30 6.93 31.91
N PRO A 48 7.04 8.13 31.34
CA PRO A 48 6.39 8.26 30.04
C PRO A 48 7.34 7.95 28.89
N TYR A 49 6.85 7.16 27.94
CA TYR A 49 7.59 6.79 26.73
C TYR A 49 6.75 7.02 25.48
N TYR A 50 7.46 7.39 24.42
CA TYR A 50 6.93 7.47 23.08
C TYR A 50 7.58 6.38 22.24
N ALA A 51 6.80 5.43 21.72
CA ALA A 51 7.28 4.36 20.85
C ALA A 51 6.78 4.56 19.43
N THR A 52 7.61 4.17 18.47
CA THR A 52 7.27 4.03 17.06
C THR A 52 7.58 2.62 16.63
N VAL A 53 6.67 2.03 15.86
CA VAL A 53 6.73 0.61 15.49
C VAL A 53 6.35 0.46 14.03
N LEU A 54 7.18 -0.26 13.27
CA LEU A 54 6.88 -0.70 11.92
C LEU A 54 6.64 -2.22 11.94
N ILE A 55 5.56 -2.66 11.30
CA ILE A 55 5.11 -4.05 11.30
C ILE A 55 4.69 -4.42 9.88
N ASP A 56 4.96 -5.65 9.45
CA ASP A 56 4.28 -6.28 8.31
C ASP A 56 3.13 -7.20 8.79
N ASN A 57 2.59 -8.03 7.91
CA ASN A 57 1.48 -8.93 8.26
C ASN A 57 1.87 -10.09 9.19
N GLN A 58 3.16 -10.30 9.48
CA GLN A 58 3.66 -11.45 10.21
C GLN A 58 4.55 -11.09 11.41
N LYS A 59 5.29 -9.97 11.33
CA LYS A 59 6.35 -9.64 12.27
C LYS A 59 6.58 -8.14 12.38
N ILE A 60 7.18 -7.77 13.51
CA ILE A 60 7.69 -6.44 13.77
C ILE A 60 9.01 -6.28 13.02
N LEU A 61 9.12 -5.18 12.30
CA LEU A 61 10.24 -4.86 11.43
C LEU A 61 11.19 -3.83 12.05
N ALA A 62 10.65 -2.85 12.77
CA ALA A 62 11.45 -1.81 13.41
C ALA A 62 10.75 -1.32 14.68
N VAL A 63 11.52 -1.14 15.75
CA VAL A 63 11.03 -0.54 17.01
C VAL A 63 12.02 0.51 17.47
N GLU A 64 11.51 1.70 17.74
CA GLU A 64 12.26 2.77 18.40
C GLU A 64 11.38 3.36 19.49
N MET A 65 11.97 3.65 20.64
CA MET A 65 11.27 4.17 21.79
C MET A 65 12.09 5.28 22.42
N GLN A 66 11.44 6.33 22.89
CA GLN A 66 12.08 7.47 23.52
C GLN A 66 11.45 7.73 24.88
N ASN A 67 12.29 7.87 25.90
CA ASN A 67 11.87 8.37 27.20
C ASN A 67 11.52 9.86 27.06
N VAL A 68 10.26 10.22 27.34
CA VAL A 68 9.78 11.60 27.13
C VAL A 68 10.43 12.59 28.10
N LYS A 69 10.90 12.12 29.27
CA LYS A 69 11.55 12.98 30.27
C LYS A 69 13.04 13.17 30.00
N SER A 70 13.77 12.07 29.77
CA SER A 70 15.23 12.14 29.59
C SER A 70 15.65 12.37 28.13
N GLY A 71 14.77 12.13 27.18
CA GLY A 71 15.08 12.16 25.74
C GLY A 71 15.87 10.95 25.25
N GLU A 72 16.24 10.03 26.16
CA GLU A 72 16.99 8.81 25.85
C GLU A 72 16.22 7.92 24.89
N ALA A 73 16.89 7.48 23.82
CA ALA A 73 16.33 6.62 22.80
C ALA A 73 16.80 5.18 22.96
N LEU A 74 15.86 4.24 22.85
CA LEU A 74 16.06 2.81 22.79
C LEU A 74 15.66 2.34 21.39
N VAL A 75 16.41 1.40 20.83
CA VAL A 75 16.16 0.84 19.49
C VAL A 75 16.23 -0.69 19.54
N GLY A 76 15.36 -1.36 18.79
CA GLY A 76 15.38 -2.81 18.63
C GLY A 76 14.90 -3.58 19.86
N GLU A 77 15.62 -4.62 20.26
CA GLU A 77 15.21 -5.54 21.33
C GLU A 77 14.93 -4.85 22.69
N PRO A 78 15.80 -3.93 23.19
CA PRO A 78 15.50 -3.18 24.42
C PRO A 78 14.22 -2.35 24.30
N ALA A 79 14.01 -1.69 23.16
CA ALA A 79 12.81 -0.88 22.92
C ALA A 79 11.55 -1.75 22.88
N PHE A 80 11.63 -2.91 22.24
CA PHE A 80 10.53 -3.86 22.15
C PHE A 80 10.11 -4.40 23.52
N LYS A 81 11.04 -4.72 24.42
CA LYS A 81 10.73 -5.18 25.78
C LYS A 81 9.92 -4.14 26.56
N VAL A 82 10.38 -2.89 26.55
CA VAL A 82 9.70 -1.80 27.26
C VAL A 82 8.34 -1.49 26.61
N MET A 83 8.25 -1.50 25.28
CA MET A 83 7.00 -1.32 24.55
C MET A 83 5.99 -2.44 24.85
N ARG A 84 6.42 -3.70 24.90
CA ARG A 84 5.56 -4.84 25.28
C ARG A 84 5.01 -4.63 26.69
N GLU A 85 5.86 -4.25 27.64
CA GLU A 85 5.44 -3.97 29.01
C GLU A 85 4.43 -2.80 29.09
N MET A 86 4.64 -1.76 28.28
CA MET A 86 3.74 -0.62 28.16
C MET A 86 2.33 -1.05 27.72
N ILE A 87 2.25 -1.89 26.68
CA ILE A 87 0.98 -2.41 26.14
C ILE A 87 0.31 -3.40 27.11
N ASP A 88 1.10 -4.21 27.81
CA ASP A 88 0.59 -5.24 28.73
C ASP A 88 0.04 -4.65 30.03
N LYS A 89 0.68 -3.62 30.59
CA LYS A 89 0.39 -3.14 31.95
C LYS A 89 -0.51 -1.90 32.03
N GLY A 90 -0.62 -1.11 30.96
CA GLY A 90 -1.19 0.23 31.09
C GLY A 90 -1.97 0.73 29.88
N PRO A 91 -2.84 1.74 30.11
CA PRO A 91 -3.50 2.42 29.03
C PRO A 91 -2.45 3.12 28.15
N THR A 92 -2.58 2.94 26.85
CA THR A 92 -1.66 3.46 25.83
C THR A 92 -2.46 4.22 24.79
N VAL A 93 -2.02 5.44 24.47
CA VAL A 93 -2.58 6.23 23.37
C VAL A 93 -1.86 5.84 22.09
N VAL A 94 -2.60 5.56 21.04
CA VAL A 94 -2.07 4.97 19.81
C VAL A 94 -2.56 5.75 18.58
N ASP A 95 -1.63 6.10 17.71
CA ASP A 95 -1.93 6.48 16.33
C ASP A 95 -1.61 5.30 15.43
N ALA A 96 -2.55 4.94 14.55
CA ALA A 96 -2.44 3.77 13.69
C ALA A 96 -2.43 4.18 12.23
N PHE A 97 -1.39 3.78 11.49
CA PHE A 97 -1.20 4.10 10.08
C PHE A 97 -1.17 2.79 9.29
N PRO A 98 -2.21 2.48 8.50
CA PRO A 98 -2.18 1.33 7.62
C PRO A 98 -1.17 1.60 6.50
N LEU A 99 -0.43 0.56 6.12
CA LEU A 99 0.59 0.66 5.09
C LEU A 99 0.33 -0.35 3.98
N SER A 100 0.42 0.11 2.74
CA SER A 100 0.54 -0.80 1.60
C SER A 100 1.94 -1.42 1.57
N GLU A 101 2.13 -2.47 0.76
CA GLU A 101 3.46 -3.10 0.60
C GLU A 101 4.54 -2.09 0.17
N VAL A 102 4.16 -1.09 -0.63
CA VAL A 102 5.08 -0.05 -1.09
C VAL A 102 5.45 0.87 0.08
N ASP A 103 4.49 1.25 0.91
CA ASP A 103 4.72 2.11 2.07
C ASP A 103 5.57 1.41 3.13
N VAL A 104 5.39 0.10 3.32
CA VAL A 104 6.27 -0.72 4.17
C VAL A 104 7.70 -0.68 3.64
N LYS A 105 7.91 -0.96 2.34
CA LYS A 105 9.25 -0.92 1.73
C LYS A 105 9.88 0.46 1.85
N MET A 106 9.11 1.52 1.65
CA MET A 106 9.60 2.89 1.78
C MET A 106 9.92 3.24 3.22
N SER A 107 9.10 2.82 4.17
CA SER A 107 9.34 2.99 5.61
C SER A 107 10.59 2.25 6.07
N ILE A 108 10.89 1.07 5.51
CA ILE A 108 12.15 0.36 5.77
C ILE A 108 13.35 1.17 5.26
N VAL A 109 13.29 1.67 4.02
CA VAL A 109 14.39 2.46 3.43
C VAL A 109 14.64 3.73 4.24
N ASP A 110 13.57 4.43 4.62
CA ASP A 110 13.63 5.66 5.41
C ASP A 110 14.10 5.44 6.87
N ASN A 111 14.08 4.19 7.36
CA ASN A 111 14.43 3.83 8.73
C ASN A 111 15.38 2.62 8.79
N ILE A 112 16.31 2.52 7.84
CA ILE A 112 17.14 1.33 7.63
C ILE A 112 17.99 0.97 8.86
N ASP A 113 18.46 1.97 9.62
CA ASP A 113 19.28 1.76 10.81
C ASP A 113 18.48 1.10 11.94
N VAL A 114 17.23 1.54 12.13
CA VAL A 114 16.31 0.97 13.13
C VAL A 114 15.88 -0.44 12.70
N TYR A 115 15.59 -0.63 11.40
CA TYR A 115 15.26 -1.95 10.84
C TYR A 115 16.39 -2.97 11.04
N ASN A 116 17.63 -2.59 10.76
CA ASN A 116 18.79 -3.47 10.92
C ASN A 116 19.08 -3.80 12.38
N SER A 117 18.77 -2.87 13.30
CA SER A 117 18.99 -3.03 14.74
C SER A 117 17.84 -3.76 15.44
N THR A 118 16.70 -3.94 14.76
CA THR A 118 15.52 -4.59 15.33
C THR A 118 15.49 -6.07 14.93
N PRO A 119 15.50 -7.01 15.89
CA PRO A 119 15.24 -8.40 15.55
C PRO A 119 13.82 -8.55 15.00
N LYS A 120 13.68 -9.40 13.99
CA LYS A 120 12.43 -9.63 13.25
C LYS A 120 11.48 -10.48 14.10
N ILE A 121 10.84 -9.83 15.07
CA ILE A 121 10.03 -10.47 16.10
C ILE A 121 8.64 -10.83 15.55
N PRO A 122 8.19 -12.09 15.64
CA PRO A 122 6.84 -12.49 15.23
C PRO A 122 5.74 -11.70 15.95
N LEU A 123 4.66 -11.37 15.25
CA LEU A 123 3.52 -10.65 15.84
C LEU A 123 2.87 -11.39 17.01
N SER A 124 2.93 -12.73 17.01
CA SER A 124 2.45 -13.58 18.10
C SER A 124 3.12 -13.28 19.44
N GLU A 125 4.35 -12.75 19.42
CA GLU A 125 5.05 -12.33 20.63
C GLU A 125 4.51 -11.04 21.23
N LEU A 126 3.90 -10.17 20.41
CA LEU A 126 3.25 -8.95 20.87
C LEU A 126 1.80 -9.23 21.28
N CYS A 127 1.05 -9.93 20.43
CA CYS A 127 -0.35 -10.28 20.66
C CYS A 127 -0.58 -11.75 20.29
N PRO A 128 -0.56 -12.68 21.28
CA PRO A 128 -0.81 -14.10 21.04
C PRO A 128 -2.17 -14.39 20.39
N SER A 129 -3.16 -13.52 20.62
CA SER A 129 -4.50 -13.58 20.02
C SER A 129 -4.54 -13.26 18.52
N LEU A 130 -3.43 -12.80 17.93
CA LEU A 130 -3.25 -12.68 16.48
C LEU A 130 -2.69 -13.97 15.85
N GLY A 131 -2.23 -14.93 16.65
CA GLY A 131 -1.68 -16.22 16.22
C GLY A 131 -2.74 -17.28 15.91
N GLY A 132 -3.91 -16.88 15.45
CA GLY A 132 -4.88 -17.79 14.83
C GLY A 132 -4.63 -17.80 13.33
N GLU A 133 -4.46 -19.00 12.75
CA GLU A 133 -4.35 -19.17 11.29
C GLU A 133 -5.40 -18.32 10.55
N PRO A 134 -5.05 -17.69 9.42
CA PRO A 134 -6.06 -17.30 8.46
C PRO A 134 -6.76 -18.57 7.99
N SER A 135 -7.91 -18.85 8.59
CA SER A 135 -8.86 -19.81 8.05
C SER A 135 -9.22 -19.31 6.66
N SER A 136 -8.73 -20.04 5.65
CA SER A 136 -8.79 -19.80 4.20
C SER A 136 -7.48 -19.30 3.60
N LEU A 137 -6.45 -20.14 3.58
CA LEU A 137 -5.58 -20.39 2.43
C LEU A 137 -4.64 -21.55 2.81
N LYS A 138 -5.11 -22.78 2.60
CA LYS A 138 -4.24 -23.96 2.50
C LYS A 138 -3.33 -23.76 1.29
N SER A 139 -2.19 -23.11 1.50
CA SER A 139 -1.04 -23.23 0.61
C SER A 139 -0.39 -24.56 0.91
N ALA A 140 -0.55 -25.52 0.00
CA ALA A 140 0.30 -26.70 -0.03
C ALA A 140 1.72 -26.25 -0.37
N VAL A 141 2.58 -26.27 0.64
CA VAL A 141 4.04 -26.20 0.50
C VAL A 141 4.53 -27.63 0.42
N GLU A 142 5.19 -28.00 -0.68
CA GLU A 142 6.34 -28.92 -0.79
C GLU A 142 6.57 -29.20 -2.28
N SER A 143 7.78 -29.33 -2.83
CA SER A 143 9.09 -29.55 -2.24
C SER A 143 10.16 -29.13 -3.25
N ASP A 144 11.27 -28.66 -2.72
CA ASP A 144 12.51 -28.33 -3.42
C ASP A 144 13.27 -29.62 -3.77
N ARG A 145 13.69 -29.82 -5.02
CA ARG A 145 15.03 -30.35 -5.38
C ARG A 145 15.29 -30.40 -6.90
N PRO A 146 16.56 -30.29 -7.35
CA PRO A 146 16.95 -30.03 -8.73
C PRO A 146 17.52 -31.28 -9.45
N VAL A 147 17.21 -31.50 -10.74
CA VAL A 147 18.03 -32.34 -11.66
C VAL A 147 17.87 -31.92 -13.14
N SER A 148 18.91 -31.29 -13.68
CA SER A 148 19.64 -31.52 -14.95
C SER A 148 19.05 -32.37 -16.12
N LYS A 149 19.23 -31.82 -17.35
CA LYS A 149 19.39 -32.45 -18.71
C LYS A 149 18.11 -33.04 -19.34
N SER A 150 17.72 -32.87 -20.62
CA SER A 150 18.45 -32.63 -21.88
C SER A 150 17.46 -32.16 -22.98
N LEU A 151 17.92 -31.35 -23.95
CA LEU A 151 17.34 -31.19 -25.31
C LEU A 151 17.59 -32.46 -26.16
N PRO A 152 16.81 -32.80 -27.23
CA PRO A 152 16.81 -32.13 -28.57
C PRO A 152 15.40 -31.96 -29.22
N LEU A 153 15.12 -30.87 -29.97
CA LEU A 153 15.08 -30.76 -31.47
C LEU A 153 14.30 -31.90 -32.16
N GLU A 154 13.35 -31.74 -33.09
CA GLU A 154 12.85 -30.67 -33.96
C GLU A 154 11.64 -31.27 -34.70
N GLU A 155 10.53 -30.55 -34.97
CA GLU A 155 9.80 -30.72 -36.25
C GLU A 155 8.86 -29.52 -36.54
N LYS A 156 9.13 -28.91 -37.70
CA LYS A 156 8.26 -28.00 -38.48
C LYS A 156 6.95 -28.74 -38.78
N GLU A 157 5.79 -28.16 -39.07
CA GLU A 157 5.40 -26.96 -39.81
C GLU A 157 3.87 -26.86 -39.58
N SER A 158 3.29 -25.71 -39.28
CA SER A 158 2.37 -25.07 -40.23
C SER A 158 1.89 -23.74 -39.65
N LYS A 159 2.16 -22.66 -40.38
CA LYS A 159 1.51 -21.35 -40.18
C LYS A 159 0.03 -21.47 -40.54
N PRO A 160 -0.85 -20.91 -39.71
CA PRO A 160 -1.84 -19.97 -40.23
C PRO A 160 -1.74 -18.62 -39.52
N LYS A 161 -1.78 -17.57 -40.34
CA LYS A 161 -1.79 -16.12 -40.07
C LYS A 161 -2.11 -15.72 -38.61
N PRO A 162 -1.25 -14.94 -37.93
CA PRO A 162 -1.63 -14.35 -36.65
C PRO A 162 -2.75 -13.32 -36.91
N LYS A 163 -3.94 -13.61 -36.37
CA LYS A 163 -4.99 -12.61 -36.17
C LYS A 163 -4.38 -11.45 -35.36
N PRO A 164 -4.69 -10.19 -35.71
CA PRO A 164 -4.08 -9.03 -35.07
C PRO A 164 -4.37 -9.08 -33.57
N LYS A 165 -3.31 -9.03 -32.74
CA LYS A 165 -3.44 -8.72 -31.31
C LYS A 165 -4.28 -7.45 -31.20
N PRO A 166 -5.32 -7.39 -30.36
CA PRO A 166 -6.02 -6.14 -30.11
C PRO A 166 -4.99 -5.15 -29.57
N ARG A 167 -4.59 -4.19 -30.40
CA ARG A 167 -3.89 -3.00 -29.94
C ARG A 167 -4.92 -2.25 -29.12
N THR A 168 -4.71 -2.15 -27.82
CA THR A 168 -5.47 -1.25 -26.97
C THR A 168 -5.48 0.13 -27.63
N GLU A 169 -6.64 0.62 -28.05
CA GLU A 169 -6.77 1.98 -28.56
C GLU A 169 -6.64 2.93 -27.38
N PHE A 170 -5.47 3.57 -27.29
CA PHE A 170 -5.20 4.59 -26.29
C PHE A 170 -5.46 5.96 -26.91
N SER A 171 -6.53 6.63 -26.46
CA SER A 171 -6.88 7.99 -26.88
C SER A 171 -6.64 8.97 -25.74
N LEU A 172 -5.82 9.99 -26.01
CA LEU A 172 -5.41 11.01 -25.04
C LEU A 172 -5.88 12.38 -25.56
N GLU A 173 -6.95 12.92 -24.98
CA GLU A 173 -7.46 14.26 -25.27
C GLU A 173 -7.02 15.20 -24.15
N VAL A 174 -5.77 15.70 -24.24
CA VAL A 174 -5.09 16.46 -23.19
C VAL A 174 -4.36 17.65 -23.82
N PRO A 175 -4.29 18.84 -23.17
CA PRO A 175 -3.47 19.94 -23.64
C PRO A 175 -2.02 19.50 -23.89
N SER A 176 -1.40 19.94 -24.99
CA SER A 176 -0.09 19.46 -25.45
C SER A 176 1.04 19.64 -24.42
N GLN A 177 0.90 20.59 -23.50
CA GLN A 177 1.83 20.81 -22.37
C GLN A 177 1.73 19.73 -21.28
N LEU A 178 0.57 19.09 -21.13
CA LEU A 178 0.28 18.07 -20.12
C LEU A 178 0.37 16.65 -20.69
N GLU A 179 0.42 16.52 -22.02
CA GLU A 179 0.47 15.25 -22.75
C GLU A 179 1.57 14.28 -22.26
N PRO A 180 2.83 14.71 -21.98
CA PRO A 180 3.88 13.80 -21.52
C PRO A 180 3.54 13.15 -20.17
N TYR A 181 2.96 13.92 -19.26
CA TYR A 181 2.59 13.49 -17.91
C TYR A 181 1.40 12.53 -17.95
N PHE A 182 0.35 12.88 -18.71
CA PHE A 182 -0.83 12.03 -18.86
C PHE A 182 -0.56 10.77 -19.69
N ARG A 183 0.42 10.79 -20.59
CA ARG A 183 0.90 9.60 -21.30
C ARG A 183 1.63 8.64 -20.36
N ALA A 184 2.49 9.16 -19.49
CA ALA A 184 3.15 8.35 -18.47
C ALA A 184 2.14 7.74 -17.49
N PHE A 185 1.19 8.55 -17.03
CA PHE A 185 0.05 8.11 -16.22
C PHE A 185 -0.76 7.00 -16.91
N GLY A 186 -1.16 7.20 -18.17
CA GLY A 186 -1.93 6.23 -18.92
C GLY A 186 -1.21 4.89 -19.09
N ASN A 187 0.11 4.91 -19.31
CA ASN A 187 0.90 3.68 -19.38
C ASN A 187 0.91 2.90 -18.05
N ARG A 188 1.05 3.61 -16.93
CA ARG A 188 0.98 3.00 -15.59
C ARG A 188 -0.41 2.46 -15.30
N PHE A 189 -1.45 3.19 -15.70
CA PHE A 189 -2.85 2.80 -15.60
C PHE A 189 -3.15 1.51 -16.39
N VAL A 190 -2.70 1.40 -17.65
CA VAL A 190 -2.83 0.18 -18.46
C VAL A 190 -2.15 -1.01 -17.80
N LYS A 191 -0.94 -0.81 -17.27
CA LYS A 191 -0.16 -1.87 -16.62
C LYS A 191 -0.88 -2.38 -15.36
N TYR A 192 -1.46 -1.46 -14.58
CA TYR A 192 -2.25 -1.80 -13.40
C TYR A 192 -3.55 -2.53 -13.76
N ALA A 193 -4.31 -2.03 -14.75
CA ALA A 193 -5.52 -2.70 -15.23
C ALA A 193 -5.27 -4.17 -15.62
N LYS A 194 -4.17 -4.42 -16.34
CA LYS A 194 -3.74 -5.79 -16.68
C LYS A 194 -3.37 -6.63 -15.46
N SER A 195 -2.73 -6.03 -14.46
CA SER A 195 -2.34 -6.75 -13.24
C SER A 195 -3.54 -7.22 -12.40
N ILE A 196 -4.67 -6.53 -12.47
CA ILE A 196 -5.91 -6.89 -11.77
C ILE A 196 -6.86 -7.75 -12.62
N GLY A 197 -6.41 -8.19 -13.80
CA GLY A 197 -7.16 -9.09 -14.69
C GLY A 197 -8.12 -8.39 -15.66
N ILE A 198 -7.92 -7.10 -15.94
CA ILE A 198 -8.65 -6.37 -16.98
C ILE A 198 -7.78 -6.31 -18.23
N GLU A 199 -8.31 -6.77 -19.35
CA GLU A 199 -7.73 -6.56 -20.67
C GLU A 199 -8.40 -5.35 -21.35
N PRO A 200 -7.83 -4.14 -21.24
CA PRO A 200 -8.41 -2.96 -21.85
C PRO A 200 -8.29 -3.02 -23.38
N SER A 201 -9.44 -2.95 -24.04
CA SER A 201 -9.58 -2.80 -25.49
C SER A 201 -9.45 -1.33 -25.91
N LYS A 202 -9.99 -0.42 -25.09
CA LYS A 202 -9.95 1.02 -25.33
C LYS A 202 -9.78 1.77 -24.02
N ILE A 203 -8.90 2.77 -24.01
CA ILE A 203 -8.75 3.68 -22.89
C ILE A 203 -8.81 5.10 -23.43
N LYS A 204 -9.75 5.88 -22.92
CA LYS A 204 -9.88 7.30 -23.25
C LYS A 204 -9.61 8.12 -21.99
N ILE A 205 -8.61 8.99 -22.06
CA ILE A 205 -8.29 9.95 -21.00
C ILE A 205 -8.52 11.35 -21.55
N VAL A 206 -9.45 12.08 -20.95
CA VAL A 206 -9.75 13.47 -21.30
C VAL A 206 -9.33 14.34 -20.13
N ALA A 207 -8.35 15.21 -20.30
CA ALA A 207 -7.94 16.15 -19.26
C ALA A 207 -8.20 17.59 -19.71
N LYS A 208 -8.84 18.39 -18.86
CA LYS A 208 -9.16 19.79 -19.13
C LYS A 208 -8.66 20.67 -17.99
N GLU A 209 -8.05 21.81 -18.33
CA GLU A 209 -7.76 22.81 -17.32
C GLU A 209 -9.06 23.49 -16.86
N VAL A 210 -9.22 23.61 -15.56
CA VAL A 210 -10.37 24.24 -14.90
C VAL A 210 -9.85 25.33 -13.97
N ARG A 211 -10.48 26.50 -14.01
CA ARG A 211 -10.22 27.58 -13.04
C ARG A 211 -11.23 27.47 -11.91
N TYR A 212 -10.75 27.41 -10.68
CA TYR A 212 -11.60 27.39 -9.51
C TYR A 212 -12.12 28.80 -9.23
N ALA A 213 -13.38 28.88 -8.79
CA ALA A 213 -14.00 30.15 -8.41
C ALA A 213 -13.27 30.79 -7.21
N LEU A 214 -13.49 32.09 -7.00
CA LEU A 214 -12.98 32.85 -5.86
C LEU A 214 -11.44 32.90 -5.74
N GLY A 215 -10.72 32.77 -6.86
CA GLY A 215 -9.26 32.91 -6.86
C GLY A 215 -8.51 31.70 -6.30
N ALA A 216 -9.17 30.55 -6.10
CA ALA A 216 -8.57 29.30 -5.61
C ALA A 216 -7.64 28.59 -6.63
N GLY A 217 -7.14 29.32 -7.64
CA GLY A 217 -6.18 28.85 -8.63
C GLY A 217 -6.78 28.07 -9.81
N SER A 218 -5.91 27.40 -10.55
CA SER A 218 -6.26 26.53 -11.69
C SER A 218 -5.83 25.09 -11.42
N GLY A 219 -6.65 24.13 -11.82
CA GLY A 219 -6.34 22.71 -11.78
C GLY A 219 -6.64 22.00 -13.10
N VAL A 220 -6.41 20.70 -13.13
CA VAL A 220 -6.68 19.83 -14.26
C VAL A 220 -7.71 18.80 -13.82
N HIS A 221 -8.81 18.70 -14.53
CA HIS A 221 -9.84 17.68 -14.33
C HIS A 221 -9.69 16.61 -15.39
N ALA A 222 -9.49 15.37 -14.96
CA ALA A 222 -9.29 14.23 -15.83
C ALA A 222 -10.48 13.26 -15.73
N THR A 223 -11.05 12.89 -16.87
CA THR A 223 -12.05 11.83 -17.01
C THR A 223 -11.41 10.64 -17.70
N ILE A 224 -11.60 9.45 -17.14
CA ILE A 224 -11.00 8.21 -17.62
C ILE A 224 -12.11 7.23 -17.97
N GLU A 225 -12.15 6.78 -19.22
CA GLU A 225 -13.04 5.73 -19.68
C GLU A 225 -12.21 4.52 -20.09
N VAL A 226 -12.59 3.36 -19.58
CA VAL A 226 -11.92 2.08 -19.83
C VAL A 226 -12.96 1.12 -20.37
N GLU A 227 -12.75 0.63 -21.59
CA GLU A 227 -13.55 -0.43 -22.19
C GLU A 227 -12.66 -1.65 -22.40
N GLY A 228 -13.11 -2.83 -22.00
CA GLY A 228 -12.29 -4.03 -22.07
C GLY A 228 -13.06 -5.28 -21.71
N SER A 229 -12.34 -6.38 -21.51
CA SER A 229 -12.87 -7.62 -20.96
C SER A 229 -12.17 -7.94 -19.65
N SER A 230 -12.88 -8.53 -18.70
CA SER A 230 -12.29 -9.02 -17.45
C SER A 230 -12.15 -10.53 -17.46
N SER A 231 -10.96 -11.02 -17.13
CA SER A 231 -10.72 -12.43 -16.77
C SER A 231 -10.65 -12.62 -15.26
N SER A 232 -10.92 -11.57 -14.48
CA SER A 232 -10.85 -11.58 -13.03
C SER A 232 -12.11 -12.19 -12.42
N LEU A 233 -11.93 -12.92 -11.31
CA LEU A 233 -13.04 -13.47 -10.51
C LEU A 233 -13.76 -12.42 -9.67
N LEU A 234 -13.23 -11.19 -9.64
CA LEU A 234 -13.81 -10.07 -8.89
C LEU A 234 -15.03 -9.48 -9.61
N PRO A 235 -16.06 -9.04 -8.86
CA PRO A 235 -17.21 -8.37 -9.46
C PRO A 235 -16.78 -7.03 -10.12
N PRO A 236 -17.43 -6.61 -11.22
CA PRO A 236 -17.11 -5.38 -11.95
C PRO A 236 -17.01 -4.12 -11.08
N ALA A 237 -17.86 -4.00 -10.05
CA ALA A 237 -17.83 -2.88 -9.11
C ALA A 237 -16.52 -2.80 -8.31
N ARG A 238 -15.97 -3.94 -7.88
CA ARG A 238 -14.69 -3.99 -7.15
C ARG A 238 -13.50 -3.71 -8.09
N LEU A 239 -13.59 -4.14 -9.33
CA LEU A 239 -12.60 -3.82 -10.36
C LEU A 239 -12.58 -2.32 -10.67
N GLN A 240 -13.75 -1.70 -10.76
CA GLN A 240 -13.89 -0.26 -10.92
C GLN A 240 -13.33 0.50 -9.71
N GLU A 241 -13.68 0.11 -8.49
CA GLU A 241 -13.16 0.69 -7.24
C GLU A 241 -11.61 0.63 -7.18
N ASN A 242 -11.03 -0.52 -7.56
CA ASN A 242 -9.58 -0.69 -7.61
C ASN A 242 -8.91 0.23 -8.64
N LEU A 243 -9.54 0.43 -9.81
CA LEU A 243 -9.05 1.36 -10.83
C LEU A 243 -9.19 2.82 -10.39
N GLU A 244 -10.28 3.17 -9.72
CA GLU A 244 -10.54 4.49 -9.15
C GLU A 244 -9.49 4.84 -8.10
N ASN A 245 -9.25 3.95 -7.13
CA ASN A 245 -8.25 4.16 -6.09
C ASN A 245 -6.84 4.36 -6.67
N PHE A 246 -6.49 3.57 -7.68
CA PHE A 246 -5.23 3.74 -8.40
C PHE A 246 -5.16 5.10 -9.12
N ALA A 247 -6.22 5.47 -9.85
CA ALA A 247 -6.27 6.72 -10.60
C ALA A 247 -6.19 7.95 -9.67
N TYR A 248 -6.87 7.92 -8.52
CA TYR A 248 -6.82 9.01 -7.54
C TYR A 248 -5.43 9.17 -6.93
N ARG A 249 -4.77 8.06 -6.57
CA ARG A 249 -3.40 8.09 -6.03
C ARG A 249 -2.41 8.64 -7.05
N GLU A 250 -2.49 8.16 -8.29
CA GLU A 250 -1.61 8.63 -9.37
C GLU A 250 -1.87 10.08 -9.76
N ALA A 251 -3.12 10.56 -9.69
CA ALA A 251 -3.46 11.96 -9.91
C ALA A 251 -2.93 12.88 -8.79
N ALA A 252 -2.87 12.39 -7.55
CA ALA A 252 -2.20 13.12 -6.46
C ALA A 252 -0.69 13.30 -6.76
N GLY A 253 -0.02 12.23 -7.20
CA GLY A 253 1.39 12.33 -7.63
C GLY A 253 1.60 13.27 -8.82
N LEU A 254 0.73 13.19 -9.84
CA LEU A 254 0.72 14.13 -10.96
C LEU A 254 0.52 15.59 -10.50
N SER A 255 -0.24 15.81 -9.43
CA SER A 255 -0.47 17.16 -8.91
C SER A 255 0.79 17.78 -8.35
N GLU A 256 1.61 16.98 -7.67
CA GLU A 256 2.92 17.40 -7.17
C GLU A 256 3.90 17.66 -8.31
N GLU A 257 3.95 16.77 -9.30
CA GLU A 257 4.83 16.91 -10.48
C GLU A 257 4.51 18.14 -11.32
N LEU A 258 3.21 18.45 -11.49
CA LEU A 258 2.75 19.56 -12.32
C LEU A 258 2.66 20.89 -11.57
N GLY A 259 2.81 20.89 -10.24
CA GLY A 259 2.56 22.06 -9.39
C GLY A 259 1.13 22.62 -9.53
N LYS A 260 0.19 21.80 -10.01
CA LYS A 260 -1.21 22.14 -10.27
C LYS A 260 -2.09 21.03 -9.72
N ARG A 261 -3.25 21.38 -9.16
CA ARG A 261 -4.18 20.37 -8.65
C ARG A 261 -4.76 19.53 -9.80
N VAL A 262 -4.42 18.24 -9.86
CA VAL A 262 -5.00 17.27 -10.79
C VAL A 262 -6.07 16.46 -10.04
N VAL A 263 -7.27 16.42 -10.59
CA VAL A 263 -8.41 15.70 -10.02
C VAL A 263 -8.95 14.75 -11.07
N VAL A 264 -9.09 13.47 -10.72
CA VAL A 264 -9.87 12.55 -11.55
C VAL A 264 -11.34 12.80 -11.23
N SER A 265 -12.07 13.35 -12.19
CA SER A 265 -13.46 13.75 -12.02
C SER A 265 -14.42 12.57 -12.13
N SER A 266 -14.07 11.59 -12.96
CA SER A 266 -14.83 10.36 -13.13
C SER A 266 -13.95 9.26 -13.75
N LEU A 267 -14.18 8.02 -13.31
CA LEU A 267 -13.66 6.83 -13.96
C LEU A 267 -14.85 5.93 -14.30
N THR A 268 -14.90 5.45 -15.54
CA THR A 268 -15.96 4.52 -15.97
C THR A 268 -15.32 3.29 -16.56
N LEU A 269 -15.67 2.13 -16.00
CA LEU A 269 -15.24 0.83 -16.48
C LEU A 269 -16.42 0.14 -17.18
N LYS A 270 -16.24 -0.21 -18.46
CA LYS A 270 -17.16 -1.05 -19.23
C LYS A 270 -16.47 -2.38 -19.55
N LEU A 271 -16.96 -3.46 -18.94
CA LEU A 271 -16.48 -4.83 -19.12
C LEU A 271 -17.42 -5.65 -20.00
#